data_AF-A0A8T6WKJ9-F1
#
_entry.id   AF-A0A8T6WKJ9-F1
#
_cell.length_a   1.000
_cell.length_b   1.000
_cell.length_c   1.000
_cell.angle_alpha   90.00
_cell.angle_beta   90.00
_cell.angle_gamma   90.00
#
_symmetry.space_group_name_H-M   'P 1'
#
loop_
_entity.id
_entity.type
_entity.pdbx_description
1 polymer ?
#
loop_
_entity_poly.entity_id
_entity_poly.type
_entity_poly.pdbx_seq_one_letter_code
_entity_poly.pdbx_strand_id
1 'polypeptide(L)'
;MWLELLKYSLSENFGEELKECIGRLGMNIKEFSEESRIPKSTLYKIVSNEEKDFRRSTLKQIIETVKRLEGYGEENVIGIITTRGALDTVGRSFQINGKTVRVNEYPATTIEEEIM
;
A
#
# COMPACT_ATOMS: atom_id res chain seq x y z
N MET A 1 10.11 -0.58 -6.30
CA MET A 1 10.00 0.88 -6.53
C MET A 1 9.03 1.52 -5.55
N TRP A 2 7.90 0.87 -5.23
CA TRP A 2 6.90 1.41 -4.30
C TRP A 2 7.45 1.81 -2.92
N LEU A 3 8.44 1.08 -2.37
CA LEU A 3 9.08 1.41 -1.10
C LEU A 3 9.85 2.73 -1.17
N GLU A 4 10.58 2.98 -2.26
CA GLU A 4 11.30 4.23 -2.46
C GLU A 4 10.30 5.38 -2.63
N LEU A 5 9.27 5.19 -3.45
CA LEU A 5 8.20 6.18 -3.63
C LEU A 5 7.51 6.53 -2.29
N LEU A 6 7.29 5.55 -1.41
CA LEU A 6 6.75 5.77 -0.07
C LEU A 6 7.72 6.56 0.83
N LYS A 7 9.03 6.31 0.76
CA LYS A 7 10.02 7.11 1.51
C LYS A 7 10.02 8.57 1.05
N TYR A 8 9.92 8.79 -0.26
CA TYR A 8 9.90 10.14 -0.84
C TYR A 8 8.60 10.91 -0.55
N SER A 9 7.53 10.26 -0.07
CA SER A 9 6.28 10.96 0.27
C SER A 9 6.43 11.95 1.44
N LEU A 10 7.54 11.88 2.18
CA LEU A 10 7.88 12.82 3.26
C LEU A 10 8.86 13.92 2.80
N SER A 11 9.23 13.92 1.52
CA SER A 11 10.19 14.85 0.93
C SER A 11 9.51 15.84 -0.01
N GLU A 12 10.18 16.96 -0.28
CA GLU A 12 9.69 17.94 -1.25
C GLU A 12 9.74 17.45 -2.71
N ASN A 13 10.43 16.34 -2.98
CA ASN A 13 10.69 15.82 -4.32
C ASN A 13 9.76 14.67 -4.72
N PHE A 14 8.65 14.45 -4.00
CA PHE A 14 7.73 13.36 -4.28
C PHE A 14 7.18 13.40 -5.71
N GLY A 15 6.86 14.57 -6.25
CA GLY A 15 6.32 14.71 -7.60
C GLY A 15 7.28 14.24 -8.69
N GLU A 16 8.57 14.52 -8.52
CA GLU A 16 9.63 14.10 -9.44
C GLU A 16 9.85 12.59 -9.37
N GLU A 17 9.96 12.04 -8.16
CA GLU A 17 10.09 10.58 -7.97
C GLU A 17 8.87 9.84 -8.52
N LEU A 18 7.66 10.36 -8.34
CA LEU A 18 6.44 9.79 -8.93
C LEU A 18 6.53 9.77 -10.46
N LYS A 19 7.02 10.85 -11.07
CA LYS A 19 7.18 10.95 -12.52
C LYS A 19 8.19 9.93 -13.04
N GLU A 20 9.34 9.80 -12.38
CA GLU A 20 10.33 8.79 -12.72
C GLU A 20 9.79 7.37 -12.55
N CYS A 21 9.08 7.11 -11.45
CA CYS A 21 8.46 5.82 -11.18
C CYS A 21 7.48 5.43 -12.28
N ILE A 22 6.61 6.37 -12.71
CA ILE A 22 5.67 6.16 -13.83
C ILE A 22 6.44 5.84 -15.12
N GLY A 23 7.53 6.58 -15.41
CA GLY A 23 8.37 6.32 -16.58
C GLY A 23 9.07 4.97 -16.54
N ARG A 24 9.58 4.53 -15.39
CA ARG A 24 10.19 3.20 -15.19
C ARG A 24 9.19 2.05 -15.36
N LEU A 25 7.90 2.30 -15.09
CA LEU A 25 6.80 1.38 -15.40
C LEU A 25 6.42 1.37 -16.90
N GLY A 26 7.08 2.18 -17.72
CA GLY A 26 6.79 2.28 -19.17
C GLY A 26 5.48 3.02 -19.47
N MET A 27 4.97 3.81 -18.52
CA MET A 27 3.69 4.49 -18.62
C MET A 27 3.87 6.01 -18.72
N ASN A 28 2.84 6.70 -19.19
CA ASN A 28 2.68 8.14 -19.05
C ASN A 28 1.62 8.48 -17.98
N ILE A 29 1.51 9.76 -17.60
CA ILE A 29 0.56 10.24 -16.57
C ILE A 29 -0.89 9.89 -16.92
N LYS A 30 -1.25 9.89 -18.21
CA LYS A 30 -2.61 9.55 -18.65
C LYS A 30 -2.91 8.08 -18.38
N GLU A 31 -2.01 7.18 -18.73
CA GLU A 31 -2.16 5.74 -18.50
C GLU A 31 -2.17 5.44 -16.99
N PHE A 32 -1.28 6.08 -16.22
CA PHE A 32 -1.24 5.90 -14.77
C PHE A 32 -2.51 6.42 -14.09
N SER A 33 -3.11 7.50 -14.60
CA SER A 33 -4.41 8.00 -14.14
C SER A 33 -5.53 6.97 -14.31
N GLU A 34 -5.54 6.28 -15.44
CA GLU A 34 -6.52 5.24 -15.76
C GLU A 34 -6.33 4.02 -14.84
N GLU A 35 -5.09 3.58 -14.62
CA GLU A 35 -4.76 2.48 -13.71
C GLU A 35 -5.02 2.77 -12.23
N SER A 36 -4.69 3.98 -11.78
CA SER A 36 -4.85 4.39 -10.38
C SER A 36 -6.24 4.90 -10.04
N ARG A 37 -7.04 5.23 -11.05
CA ARG A 37 -8.32 5.96 -10.93
C ARG A 37 -8.20 7.33 -10.24
N ILE A 38 -7.00 7.90 -10.22
CA ILE A 38 -6.74 9.25 -9.74
C ILE A 38 -6.92 10.20 -10.93
N PRO A 39 -7.67 11.31 -10.80
CA PRO A 39 -7.84 12.27 -11.90
C PRO A 39 -6.50 12.80 -12.43
N LYS A 40 -6.38 12.91 -13.76
CA LYS A 40 -5.17 13.46 -14.42
C LYS A 40 -4.76 14.80 -13.85
N SER A 41 -5.72 15.70 -13.61
CA SER A 41 -5.46 17.01 -13.04
C SER A 41 -4.79 16.93 -11.66
N THR A 42 -5.21 15.98 -10.81
CA THR A 42 -4.58 15.73 -9.51
C THR A 42 -3.16 15.20 -9.69
N LEU A 43 -2.94 14.24 -10.58
CA LEU A 43 -1.59 13.71 -10.83
C LEU A 43 -0.64 14.77 -11.40
N TYR A 44 -1.11 15.62 -12.32
CA TYR A 44 -0.31 16.73 -12.85
C TYR A 44 0.07 17.72 -11.75
N LYS A 45 -0.85 18.10 -10.85
CA LYS A 45 -0.52 18.99 -9.73
C LYS A 45 0.52 18.40 -8.78
N ILE A 46 0.42 17.10 -8.49
CA ILE A 46 1.40 16.39 -7.66
C ILE A 46 2.77 16.35 -8.36
N VAL A 47 2.82 15.92 -9.62
CA VAL A 47 4.07 15.77 -10.39
C VAL A 47 4.74 17.13 -10.66
N SER A 48 3.96 18.18 -10.87
CA SER A 48 4.47 19.55 -11.03
C SER A 48 4.84 20.23 -9.70
N ASN A 49 4.71 19.53 -8.56
CA ASN A 49 4.88 20.09 -7.21
C ASN A 49 4.00 21.32 -6.91
N GLU A 50 2.87 21.49 -7.62
CA GLU A 50 1.88 22.55 -7.37
C GLU A 50 1.03 22.25 -6.13
N GLU A 51 0.88 20.97 -5.78
CA GLU A 51 0.08 20.51 -4.64
C GLU A 51 0.90 19.56 -3.77
N LYS A 52 1.53 20.10 -2.72
CA LYS A 52 2.32 19.32 -1.74
C LYS A 52 1.43 18.59 -0.72
N ASP A 53 0.23 19.10 -0.45
CA ASP A 53 -0.73 18.54 0.52
C ASP A 53 -1.89 17.83 -0.20
N PHE A 54 -1.60 16.66 -0.76
CA PHE A 54 -2.65 15.77 -1.29
C PHE A 54 -3.19 14.85 -0.20
N ARG A 55 -4.43 14.38 -0.37
CA ARG A 55 -5.09 13.51 0.61
C ARG A 55 -4.30 12.22 0.84
N ARG A 56 -4.25 11.74 2.09
CA ARG A 56 -3.71 10.42 2.44
C ARG A 56 -4.29 9.29 1.59
N SER A 57 -5.57 9.38 1.21
CA SER A 57 -6.21 8.42 0.32
C SER A 57 -5.59 8.40 -1.08
N THR A 58 -5.18 9.55 -1.60
CA THR A 58 -4.48 9.66 -2.89
C THR A 58 -3.10 9.04 -2.80
N LEU A 59 -2.33 9.31 -1.72
CA LEU A 59 -1.06 8.64 -1.48
C LEU A 59 -1.23 7.11 -1.50
N LYS A 60 -2.20 6.61 -0.72
CA LYS A 60 -2.50 5.17 -0.67
C LYS A 60 -2.80 4.61 -2.06
N GLN A 61 -3.64 5.28 -2.85
CA GLN A 61 -3.97 4.85 -4.21
C GLN A 61 -2.74 4.80 -5.12
N ILE A 62 -1.85 5.80 -5.06
CA ILE A 62 -0.59 5.81 -5.81
C ILE A 62 0.26 4.60 -5.44
N ILE A 63 0.53 4.40 -4.15
CA ILE A 63 1.39 3.32 -3.66
C ILE A 63 0.82 1.94 -3.98
N GLU A 64 -0.47 1.72 -3.76
CA GLU A 64 -1.13 0.44 -4.09
C GLU A 64 -1.14 0.18 -5.60
N THR A 65 -1.29 1.22 -6.43
CA THR A 65 -1.21 1.07 -7.88
C THR A 65 0.19 0.69 -8.32
N VAL A 66 1.23 1.35 -7.81
CA VAL A 66 2.63 1.00 -8.13
C VAL A 66 2.95 -0.42 -7.65
N LYS A 67 2.59 -0.79 -6.42
CA LYS A 67 2.75 -2.16 -5.92
C LYS A 67 2.15 -3.19 -6.87
N ARG A 68 0.89 -2.98 -7.26
CA ARG A 68 0.17 -3.88 -8.17
C ARG A 68 0.84 -3.99 -9.53
N LEU A 69 1.29 -2.86 -10.09
CA LEU A 69 2.00 -2.81 -11.39
C LEU A 69 3.38 -3.45 -11.32
N GLU A 70 4.03 -3.44 -10.17
CA GLU A 70 5.27 -4.17 -9.90
C GLU A 70 5.05 -5.69 -9.67
N GLY A 71 3.81 -6.17 -9.80
CA GLY A 71 3.47 -7.58 -9.60
C GLY A 71 3.36 -8.01 -8.14
N TYR A 72 3.44 -7.07 -7.19
CA TYR A 72 3.06 -7.35 -5.80
C TYR A 72 1.54 -7.42 -5.73
N GLY A 73 1.01 -8.64 -5.73
CA GLY A 73 -0.41 -8.89 -5.47
C GLY A 73 -0.79 -8.49 -4.04
N GLU A 74 -2.08 -8.22 -3.80
CA GLU A 74 -2.62 -8.16 -2.44
C GLU A 74 -2.36 -9.52 -1.77
N GLU A 75 -1.38 -9.58 -0.87
CA GLU A 75 -1.33 -10.68 0.08
C GLU A 75 -2.56 -10.51 0.98
N ASN A 76 -3.50 -11.46 0.94
CA ASN A 76 -4.59 -11.46 1.90
C ASN A 76 -3.95 -11.83 3.24
N VAL A 77 -3.72 -10.86 4.11
CA VAL A 77 -3.11 -11.08 5.41
C VAL A 77 -4.07 -10.60 6.47
N ILE A 78 -4.27 -11.42 7.50
CA ILE A 78 -4.98 -11.03 8.71
C ILE A 78 -3.98 -11.06 9.85
N GLY A 79 -3.89 -9.95 10.59
CA GLY A 79 -3.21 -9.92 11.87
C GLY A 79 -4.13 -10.44 12.97
N ILE A 80 -3.65 -11.36 13.78
CA ILE A 80 -4.38 -11.85 14.96
C ILE A 80 -3.56 -11.52 16.20
N ILE A 81 -4.14 -10.71 17.08
CA ILE A 81 -3.55 -10.31 18.34
C ILE A 81 -4.31 -11.05 19.45
N THR A 82 -3.70 -12.06 20.06
CA THR A 82 -4.30 -12.80 21.17
C THR A 82 -3.26 -13.59 21.96
N THR A 83 -3.65 -14.20 23.07
CA THR A 83 -2.82 -15.14 23.83
C THR A 83 -2.13 -16.19 22.96
N ARG A 84 -0.89 -16.57 23.32
CA ARG A 84 -0.14 -17.61 22.61
C ARG A 84 -0.90 -18.93 22.51
N GLY A 85 -1.59 -19.32 23.59
CA GLY A 85 -2.39 -20.55 23.61
C GLY A 85 -3.52 -20.54 22.59
N ALA A 86 -4.15 -19.40 22.34
CA ALA A 86 -5.15 -19.27 21.28
C ALA A 86 -4.51 -19.27 19.88
N LEU A 87 -3.39 -18.56 19.69
CA LEU A 87 -2.65 -18.56 18.42
C LEU A 87 -2.19 -19.97 18.00
N ASP A 88 -1.76 -20.80 18.95
CA ASP A 88 -1.35 -22.19 18.67
C ASP A 88 -2.50 -23.04 18.06
N THR A 89 -3.75 -22.63 18.27
CA THR A 89 -4.93 -23.28 17.66
C THR A 89 -5.28 -22.76 16.26
N VAL A 90 -4.75 -21.60 15.89
CA VAL A 90 -5.00 -20.94 14.61
C VAL A 90 -3.94 -21.37 13.60
N GLY A 91 -4.36 -21.88 12.44
CA GLY A 91 -3.43 -22.24 11.38
C GLY A 91 -2.72 -21.01 10.77
N ARG A 92 -1.51 -21.20 10.23
CA ARG A 92 -0.70 -20.11 9.61
C ARG A 92 -1.29 -19.52 8.33
N SER A 93 -2.25 -20.21 7.72
CA SER A 93 -2.97 -19.71 6.55
C SER A 93 -4.30 -20.43 6.35
N PHE A 94 -5.27 -19.75 5.74
CA PHE A 94 -6.59 -20.27 5.40
C PHE A 94 -6.88 -20.14 3.90
N GLN A 95 -7.73 -21.01 3.36
CA GLN A 95 -8.33 -20.84 2.04
C GLN A 95 -9.73 -20.25 2.22
N ILE A 96 -9.95 -19.04 1.72
CA ILE A 96 -11.25 -18.34 1.78
C ILE A 96 -11.63 -17.89 0.37
N ASN A 97 -12.75 -18.36 -0.16
CA ASN A 97 -13.25 -18.01 -1.51
C ASN A 97 -12.18 -18.16 -2.62
N GLY A 98 -11.38 -19.23 -2.56
CA GLY A 98 -10.31 -19.49 -3.54
C GLY A 98 -9.07 -18.60 -3.39
N LYS A 99 -8.98 -17.81 -2.31
CA LYS A 99 -7.79 -17.01 -1.97
C LYS A 99 -7.10 -17.58 -0.74
N THR A 100 -5.77 -17.68 -0.81
CA THR A 100 -4.94 -17.95 0.38
C THR A 100 -4.88 -16.68 1.23
N VAL A 101 -5.28 -16.80 2.49
CA VAL A 101 -5.13 -15.78 3.53
C VAL A 101 -4.03 -16.20 4.49
N ARG A 102 -2.97 -15.40 4.63
CA ARG A 102 -1.90 -15.63 5.61
C ARG A 102 -2.29 -15.04 6.96
N VAL A 103 -1.92 -15.72 8.04
CA VAL A 103 -2.07 -15.21 9.39
C VAL A 103 -0.73 -14.64 9.85
N ASN A 104 -0.74 -13.38 10.26
CA ASN A 104 0.35 -12.79 11.04
C ASN A 104 -0.03 -12.85 12.52
N GLU A 105 0.75 -13.57 13.30
CA GLU A 105 0.51 -13.82 14.71
C GLU A 105 1.19 -12.74 15.57
N TYR A 106 0.44 -12.15 16.48
CA TYR A 106 0.90 -11.13 17.42
C TYR A 106 0.52 -11.57 18.85
N PRO A 107 1.37 -12.34 19.53
CA PRO A 107 1.03 -12.87 20.86
C PRO A 107 0.89 -11.75 21.89
N ALA A 108 -0.27 -11.69 22.52
CA ALA A 108 -0.56 -10.81 23.65
C ALA A 108 -0.35 -11.53 24.99
N THR A 109 0.10 -10.78 25.98
CA THR A 109 0.32 -11.21 27.37
C THR A 109 -0.65 -10.53 28.34
N THR A 110 -1.28 -9.43 27.94
CA THR A 110 -2.33 -8.75 28.70
C THR A 110 -3.58 -8.49 27.86
N ILE A 111 -4.70 -8.19 28.52
CA ILE A 111 -5.96 -7.84 27.84
C ILE A 111 -5.82 -6.51 27.10
N GLU A 112 -5.07 -5.57 27.65
CA GLU A 112 -4.80 -4.26 27.04
C GLU A 112 -4.10 -4.42 25.68
N GLU A 113 -3.20 -5.40 25.56
CA GLU A 113 -2.53 -5.71 24.30
C GLU A 113 -3.48 -6.30 23.24
N GLU A 114 -4.58 -6.97 23.63
CA GLU A 114 -5.57 -7.54 22.70
C GLU A 114 -6.58 -6.50 22.16
N ILE A 115 -6.75 -5.37 22.85
CA ILE A 115 -7.80 -4.35 22.56
C ILE A 115 -7.23 -3.10 21.86
N MET A 116 -5.91 -2.96 21.80
CA MET A 116 -5.21 -1.74 21.38
C MET A 116 -5.30 -1.41 19.89
#